data_AF-A0A6L7MS03-F1
#
_entry.id   AF-A0A6L7MS03-F1
#
_cell.length_a   1.000
_cell.length_b   1.000
_cell.length_c   1.000
_cell.angle_alpha   90.00
_cell.angle_beta   90.00
_cell.angle_gamma   90.00
#
_symmetry.space_group_name_H-M   'P 1'
#
loop_
_entity.id
_entity.type
_entity.pdbx_description
1 polymer ?
#
loop_
_entity_poly.entity_id
_entity_poly.type
_entity_poly.pdbx_seq_one_letter_code
_entity_poly.pdbx_strand_id
1 'polypeptide(L)'
;MRFDRAAPRHASCGAFAADDAILTAHHVGRRRALGLQQVDDLREEGEALYGLLTALPADAWERPTPFKGRTVNWVVQHLHDADRWAVHSVTDPEGFRRWAAERARGGAAAPEPLAGKPLLDRWRSYFDDLCSALDAADPALRAPWFGPDMGIRMMATARQMETWAHGQDIYDLLQVTRTNTDRVRNICHIGVRTMGWTFVNRKLPVPSPAPHVRLTAPSGTVWTWNDASEDHLIEGDAVEFAHVVTQGRNITDTHLTVNGEPATEWMAIAQCFAGPPETPPEPGQRSW
;
A
#
# COMPACT_ATOMS: atom_id res chain seq x y z
N MET A 1 -36.78 76.97 5.80
CA MET A 1 -37.57 77.01 4.55
C MET A 1 -38.27 75.66 4.42
N ARG A 2 -39.62 75.66 4.49
CA ARG A 2 -40.64 74.65 4.09
C ARG A 2 -40.40 73.16 4.48
N PHE A 3 -41.18 72.57 5.40
CA PHE A 3 -42.49 71.89 5.17
C PHE A 3 -42.38 70.78 4.09
N ASP A 4 -42.84 69.54 4.20
CA ASP A 4 -43.75 68.84 5.13
C ASP A 4 -43.76 67.34 4.74
N ARG A 5 -44.20 66.47 5.66
CA ARG A 5 -45.01 65.23 5.49
C ARG A 5 -44.68 64.18 4.41
N ALA A 6 -44.56 62.91 4.83
CA ALA A 6 -45.66 61.92 4.83
C ALA A 6 -45.15 60.46 4.80
N ALA A 7 -45.69 59.63 5.70
CA ALA A 7 -45.80 58.17 5.60
C ALA A 7 -47.31 57.83 5.40
N PRO A 8 -47.82 56.57 5.41
CA PRO A 8 -47.33 55.24 4.95
C PRO A 8 -48.42 54.48 4.11
N ARG A 9 -48.19 53.17 3.82
CA ARG A 9 -49.15 52.02 3.84
C ARG A 9 -49.53 51.24 2.54
N HIS A 10 -49.45 49.90 2.70
CA HIS A 10 -50.30 48.77 2.18
C HIS A 10 -50.28 48.48 0.66
N ALA A 11 -50.41 47.25 0.12
CA ALA A 11 -50.62 45.85 0.57
C ALA A 11 -50.34 44.94 -0.67
N SER A 12 -49.63 43.81 -0.57
CA SER A 12 -50.07 42.40 -0.43
C SER A 12 -49.90 41.51 -1.67
N CYS A 13 -49.53 40.26 -1.36
CA CYS A 13 -49.88 38.98 -2.01
C CYS A 13 -48.89 38.38 -3.04
N GLY A 14 -48.43 37.16 -2.71
CA GLY A 14 -47.64 36.27 -3.57
C GLY A 14 -46.81 35.27 -2.75
N ALA A 15 -47.44 34.24 -2.22
CA ALA A 15 -46.76 33.06 -1.68
C ALA A 15 -46.38 32.11 -2.82
N PHE A 16 -45.18 31.51 -2.82
CA PHE A 16 -44.92 30.13 -3.28
C PHE A 16 -43.57 29.62 -2.73
N ALA A 17 -43.52 28.31 -2.57
CA ALA A 17 -42.60 27.45 -1.82
C ALA A 17 -41.12 27.41 -2.25
N ALA A 18 -40.30 27.01 -1.26
CA ALA A 18 -39.14 26.11 -1.26
C ALA A 18 -38.32 25.87 -2.55
N ASP A 19 -36.99 25.96 -2.44
CA ASP A 19 -36.16 24.74 -2.44
C ASP A 19 -34.69 25.04 -2.02
N ASP A 20 -34.20 24.15 -1.16
CA ASP A 20 -32.79 23.97 -0.79
C ASP A 20 -31.97 23.55 -2.02
N ALA A 21 -30.80 24.16 -2.22
CA ALA A 21 -29.79 23.65 -3.13
C ALA A 21 -28.44 23.61 -2.44
N ILE A 22 -28.14 22.40 -1.96
CA ILE A 22 -26.83 21.90 -1.54
C ILE A 22 -25.80 22.18 -2.64
N LEU A 23 -24.71 22.85 -2.26
CA LEU A 23 -23.52 23.01 -3.10
C LEU A 23 -22.78 21.67 -3.19
N THR A 24 -23.11 20.87 -4.20
CA THR A 24 -22.26 19.77 -4.66
C THR A 24 -21.02 20.36 -5.34
N ALA A 25 -19.87 20.28 -4.65
CA ALA A 25 -18.57 20.48 -5.27
C ALA A 25 -18.33 19.34 -6.28
N HIS A 26 -18.63 19.61 -7.55
CA HIS A 26 -18.22 18.75 -8.65
C HIS A 26 -16.69 18.72 -8.72
N HIS A 27 -16.10 17.58 -8.35
CA HIS A 27 -14.72 17.26 -8.71
C HIS A 27 -14.63 17.19 -10.23
N VAL A 28 -14.12 18.26 -10.85
CA VAL A 28 -13.70 18.26 -12.24
C VAL A 28 -12.52 17.29 -12.35
N GLY A 29 -12.80 16.10 -12.86
CA GLY A 29 -11.79 15.10 -13.16
C GLY A 29 -10.76 15.66 -14.13
N ARG A 30 -9.52 15.81 -13.68
CA ARG A 30 -8.39 15.89 -14.60
C ARG A 30 -8.31 14.55 -15.32
N ARG A 31 -8.44 14.55 -16.65
CA ARG A 31 -8.02 13.43 -17.48
C ARG A 31 -6.54 13.17 -17.20
N ARG A 32 -6.24 12.12 -16.44
CA ARG A 32 -4.88 11.62 -16.22
C ARG A 32 -4.39 11.01 -17.54
N ALA A 33 -3.11 11.23 -17.87
CA ALA A 33 -2.46 10.59 -19.01
C ALA A 33 -2.58 9.05 -18.91
N LEU A 34 -2.42 8.34 -20.03
CA LEU A 34 -2.68 6.92 -20.30
C LEU A 34 -2.04 5.85 -19.35
N GLY A 35 -1.42 6.21 -18.22
CA GLY A 35 -0.75 5.29 -17.29
C GLY A 35 -1.63 4.75 -16.17
N LEU A 36 -1.22 3.63 -15.57
CA LEU A 36 -1.90 3.03 -14.42
C LEU A 36 -1.59 3.81 -13.14
N GLN A 37 -2.62 4.26 -12.41
CA GLN A 37 -2.44 4.96 -11.12
C GLN A 37 -1.50 4.24 -10.15
N GLN A 38 -1.59 2.91 -10.08
CA GLN A 38 -0.73 2.10 -9.21
C GLN A 38 0.77 2.20 -9.57
N VAL A 39 1.11 2.47 -10.82
CA VAL A 39 2.50 2.66 -11.25
C VAL A 39 2.99 4.05 -10.82
N ASP A 40 2.14 5.08 -10.91
CA ASP A 40 2.51 6.40 -10.39
C ASP A 40 2.65 6.40 -8.86
N ASP A 41 1.76 5.70 -8.16
CA ASP A 41 1.85 5.51 -6.71
C ASP A 41 3.13 4.75 -6.32
N LEU A 42 3.55 3.77 -7.12
CA LEU A 42 4.82 3.06 -6.97
C LEU A 42 6.02 3.99 -7.20
N ARG A 43 5.98 4.85 -8.23
CA ARG A 43 7.04 5.86 -8.48
C ARG A 43 7.20 6.79 -7.29
N GLU A 44 6.10 7.36 -6.80
CA GLU A 44 6.12 8.26 -5.64
C GLU A 44 6.64 7.57 -4.37
N GLU A 45 6.34 6.27 -4.21
CA GLU A 45 6.85 5.46 -3.12
C GLU A 45 8.37 5.24 -3.21
N GLY A 46 8.88 4.92 -4.40
CA GLY A 46 10.31 4.79 -4.66
C GLY A 46 11.08 6.10 -4.48
N GLU A 47 10.53 7.23 -4.92
CA GLU A 47 11.13 8.55 -4.72
C GLU A 47 11.25 8.91 -3.23
N ALA A 48 10.20 8.64 -2.45
CA ALA A 48 10.24 8.89 -1.01
C ALA A 48 11.33 8.05 -0.31
N LEU A 49 11.47 6.78 -0.68
CA LEU A 49 12.51 5.91 -0.12
C LEU A 49 13.91 6.32 -0.60
N TYR A 50 14.06 6.68 -1.88
CA TYR A 50 15.33 7.17 -2.43
C TYR A 50 15.82 8.45 -1.73
N GLY A 51 14.90 9.39 -1.47
CA GLY A 51 15.20 10.60 -0.71
C GLY A 51 15.74 10.30 0.70
N LEU A 52 15.11 9.36 1.41
CA LEU A 52 15.58 8.91 2.72
C LEU A 52 16.98 8.29 2.65
N LEU A 53 17.19 7.37 1.70
CA LEU A 53 18.44 6.62 1.53
C LEU A 53 19.61 7.52 1.09
N THR A 54 19.36 8.56 0.30
CA THR A 54 20.38 9.50 -0.17
C THR A 54 21.00 10.32 0.97
N ALA A 55 20.23 10.55 2.03
CA ALA A 55 20.69 11.29 3.22
C ALA A 55 21.44 10.39 4.24
N LEU A 56 21.51 9.08 4.01
CA LEU A 56 22.12 8.15 4.97
C LEU A 56 23.65 8.29 5.01
N PRO A 57 24.26 8.35 6.21
CA PRO A 57 25.71 8.20 6.34
C PRO A 57 26.12 6.75 6.02
N ALA A 58 27.38 6.56 5.62
CA ALA A 58 27.87 5.28 5.11
C ALA A 58 27.76 4.12 6.13
N ASP A 59 27.95 4.41 7.42
CA ASP A 59 27.83 3.44 8.52
C ASP A 59 26.39 2.99 8.75
N ALA A 60 25.40 3.79 8.38
CA ALA A 60 23.99 3.41 8.54
C ALA A 60 23.57 2.24 7.63
N TRP A 61 24.30 2.00 6.55
CA TRP A 61 23.97 0.93 5.60
C TRP A 61 24.11 -0.49 6.19
N GLU A 62 24.96 -0.65 7.21
CA GLU A 62 25.18 -1.92 7.92
C GLU A 62 24.41 -2.01 9.25
N ARG A 63 23.67 -0.96 9.65
CA ARG A 63 22.90 -0.99 10.89
C ARG A 63 21.70 -1.94 10.74
N PRO A 64 21.43 -2.80 11.74
CA PRO A 64 20.29 -3.71 11.72
C PRO A 64 18.99 -2.94 11.96
N THR A 65 17.99 -3.16 11.11
CA THR A 65 16.62 -2.68 11.27
C THR A 65 15.86 -3.56 12.29
N PRO A 66 14.72 -3.08 12.81
CA PRO A 66 13.82 -3.88 13.63
C PRO A 66 13.24 -5.12 12.90
N PHE A 67 13.28 -5.14 11.57
CA PHE A 67 12.84 -6.30 10.79
C PHE A 67 13.89 -7.40 10.80
N LYS A 68 13.76 -8.33 11.75
CA LYS A 68 14.56 -9.57 11.84
C LYS A 68 16.08 -9.30 11.80
N GLY A 69 16.52 -8.13 12.28
CA GLY A 69 17.92 -7.70 12.28
C GLY A 69 18.55 -7.50 10.90
N ARG A 70 17.75 -7.33 9.84
CA ARG A 70 18.25 -7.11 8.48
C ARG A 70 18.90 -5.74 8.37
N THR A 71 20.01 -5.63 7.64
CA THR A 71 20.66 -4.33 7.41
C THR A 71 19.93 -3.52 6.34
N VAL A 72 20.20 -2.22 6.28
CA VAL A 72 19.71 -1.38 5.16
C VAL A 72 20.20 -1.92 3.82
N ASN A 73 21.46 -2.39 3.75
CA ASN A 73 21.98 -3.10 2.58
C ASN A 73 21.11 -4.29 2.18
N TRP A 74 20.73 -5.13 3.14
CA TRP A 74 19.86 -6.27 2.87
C TRP A 74 18.49 -5.81 2.34
N VAL A 75 17.90 -4.78 2.93
CA VAL A 75 16.60 -4.25 2.52
C VAL A 75 16.63 -3.76 1.06
N VAL A 76 17.59 -2.91 0.71
CA VAL A 76 17.68 -2.35 -0.64
C VAL A 76 18.01 -3.44 -1.66
N GLN A 77 18.88 -4.39 -1.32
CA GLN A 77 19.19 -5.53 -2.19
C GLN A 77 17.95 -6.42 -2.40
N HIS A 78 17.19 -6.68 -1.34
CA HIS A 78 15.95 -7.46 -1.41
C HIS A 78 14.92 -6.82 -2.35
N LEU A 79 14.70 -5.51 -2.19
CA LEU A 79 13.81 -4.74 -3.07
C LEU A 79 14.29 -4.80 -4.53
N HIS A 80 15.58 -4.55 -4.75
CA HIS A 80 16.18 -4.58 -6.08
C HIS A 80 16.03 -5.93 -6.78
N ASP A 81 16.29 -7.04 -6.08
CA ASP A 81 16.13 -8.37 -6.65
C ASP A 81 14.67 -8.67 -7.01
N ALA A 82 13.72 -8.30 -6.14
CA ALA A 82 12.32 -8.51 -6.41
C ALA A 82 11.80 -7.62 -7.57
N ASP A 83 12.33 -6.40 -7.73
CA ASP A 83 12.08 -5.53 -8.88
C ASP A 83 12.58 -6.19 -10.18
N ARG A 84 13.78 -6.77 -10.16
CA ARG A 84 14.34 -7.51 -11.31
C ARG A 84 13.48 -8.69 -11.72
N TRP A 85 12.95 -9.41 -10.74
CA TRP A 85 12.05 -10.53 -10.99
C TRP A 85 10.73 -10.06 -11.62
N ALA A 86 10.18 -8.93 -11.16
CA ALA A 86 8.96 -8.36 -11.72
C ALA A 86 9.15 -7.92 -13.18
N VAL A 87 10.26 -7.23 -13.50
CA VAL A 87 10.59 -6.88 -14.89
C VAL A 87 10.72 -8.14 -15.75
N HIS A 88 11.51 -9.12 -15.32
CA HIS A 88 11.69 -10.37 -16.06
C HIS A 88 10.36 -11.09 -16.32
N SER A 89 9.50 -11.17 -15.30
CA SER A 89 8.15 -11.74 -15.39
C SER A 89 7.29 -11.06 -16.46
N VAL A 90 7.37 -9.73 -16.56
CA VAL A 90 6.57 -8.94 -17.49
C VAL A 90 7.14 -8.97 -18.92
N THR A 91 8.46 -8.88 -19.06
CA THR A 91 9.11 -8.72 -20.38
C THR A 91 9.46 -10.04 -21.06
N ASP A 92 9.69 -11.11 -20.30
CA ASP A 92 9.91 -12.47 -20.81
C ASP A 92 9.24 -13.50 -19.88
N PRO A 93 7.90 -13.67 -19.98
CA PRO A 93 7.16 -14.60 -19.14
C PRO A 93 7.70 -16.04 -19.18
N GLU A 94 8.08 -16.54 -20.36
CA GLU A 94 8.57 -17.91 -20.49
C GLU A 94 9.98 -18.06 -19.88
N GLY A 95 10.85 -17.09 -20.11
CA GLY A 95 12.16 -17.00 -19.46
C GLY A 95 12.04 -16.96 -17.94
N PHE A 96 11.12 -16.17 -17.42
CA PHE A 96 10.85 -16.11 -15.99
C PHE A 96 10.43 -17.47 -15.43
N ARG A 97 9.51 -18.19 -16.08
CA ARG A 97 9.09 -19.53 -15.61
C ARG A 97 10.27 -20.52 -15.59
N ARG A 98 11.12 -20.52 -16.61
CA ARG A 98 12.33 -21.35 -16.65
C ARG A 98 13.29 -21.01 -15.51
N TRP A 99 13.57 -19.72 -15.35
CA TRP A 99 14.45 -19.20 -14.30
C TRP A 99 13.91 -19.49 -12.89
N ALA A 100 12.61 -19.29 -12.64
CA ALA A 100 12.00 -19.57 -11.35
C ALA A 100 12.06 -21.06 -10.99
N ALA A 101 11.85 -21.95 -11.98
CA ALA A 101 11.99 -23.39 -11.78
C ALA A 101 13.43 -23.84 -11.50
N GLU A 102 14.42 -23.16 -12.08
CA GLU A 102 15.85 -23.37 -11.77
C GLU A 102 16.20 -22.86 -10.37
N ARG A 103 15.73 -21.65 -10.02
CA ARG A 103 15.88 -21.07 -8.67
C ARG A 103 15.33 -21.99 -7.59
N ALA A 104 14.14 -22.57 -7.79
CA ALA A 104 13.54 -23.50 -6.85
C ALA A 104 14.38 -24.77 -6.61
N ARG A 105 15.25 -25.12 -7.57
CA ARG A 105 16.22 -26.23 -7.47
C ARG A 105 17.59 -25.80 -6.93
N GLY A 106 17.75 -24.53 -6.53
CA GLY A 106 19.00 -23.95 -6.04
C GLY A 106 20.01 -23.55 -7.13
N GLY A 107 19.61 -23.54 -8.40
CA GLY A 107 20.51 -23.30 -9.53
C GLY A 107 20.67 -21.83 -9.96
N ALA A 108 19.85 -20.91 -9.43
CA ALA A 108 19.92 -19.51 -9.85
C ALA A 108 21.18 -18.82 -9.32
N ALA A 109 21.85 -18.05 -10.19
CA ALA A 109 23.02 -17.27 -9.84
C ALA A 109 22.76 -16.35 -8.64
N ALA A 110 23.77 -16.22 -7.77
CA ALA A 110 23.74 -15.25 -6.69
C ALA A 110 23.65 -13.83 -7.25
N PRO A 111 22.93 -12.91 -6.58
CA PRO A 111 22.90 -11.52 -6.98
C PRO A 111 24.31 -10.89 -6.96
N GLU A 112 24.48 -9.83 -7.74
CA GLU A 112 25.70 -9.02 -7.71
C GLU A 112 25.92 -8.47 -6.29
N PRO A 113 27.12 -8.61 -5.69
CA PRO A 113 27.38 -8.12 -4.35
C PRO A 113 27.57 -6.60 -4.37
N LEU A 114 26.47 -5.86 -4.33
CA LEU A 114 26.47 -4.40 -4.17
C LEU A 114 26.09 -4.04 -2.73
N ALA A 115 26.65 -2.92 -2.26
CA ALA A 115 26.34 -2.35 -0.95
C ALA A 115 26.46 -0.82 -1.00
N GLY A 116 25.81 -0.13 -0.07
CA GLY A 116 25.93 1.31 0.09
C GLY A 116 25.44 2.10 -1.12
N LYS A 117 26.15 3.18 -1.43
CA LYS A 117 25.85 4.06 -2.56
C LYS A 117 25.81 3.34 -3.93
N PRO A 118 26.75 2.43 -4.28
CA PRO A 118 26.64 1.63 -5.50
C PRO A 118 25.33 0.83 -5.62
N LEU A 119 24.86 0.24 -4.52
CA LEU A 119 23.58 -0.47 -4.48
C LEU A 119 22.41 0.50 -4.65
N LEU A 120 22.44 1.65 -3.96
CA LEU A 120 21.43 2.70 -4.11
C LEU A 120 21.27 3.15 -5.57
N ASP A 121 22.37 3.43 -6.24
CA ASP A 121 22.37 3.90 -7.63
C ASP A 121 21.85 2.84 -8.59
N ARG A 122 22.24 1.59 -8.37
CA ARG A 122 21.74 0.45 -9.15
C ARG A 122 20.24 0.28 -8.95
N TRP A 123 19.78 0.28 -7.71
CA TRP A 123 18.37 0.13 -7.40
C TRP A 123 17.55 1.28 -7.99
N ARG A 124 17.97 2.54 -7.82
CA ARG A 124 17.24 3.70 -8.33
C ARG A 124 17.10 3.65 -9.85
N SER A 125 18.18 3.39 -10.57
CA SER A 125 18.15 3.27 -12.04
C SER A 125 17.20 2.15 -12.48
N TYR A 126 17.25 1.01 -11.81
CA TYR A 126 16.42 -0.14 -12.17
C TYR A 126 14.94 0.04 -11.79
N PHE A 127 14.66 0.78 -10.72
CA PHE A 127 13.30 1.07 -10.28
C PHE A 127 12.54 1.91 -11.33
N ASP A 128 13.22 2.80 -12.05
CA ASP A 128 12.65 3.51 -13.20
C ASP A 128 12.34 2.56 -14.36
N ASP A 129 13.23 1.60 -14.63
CA ASP A 129 13.00 0.57 -15.65
C ASP A 129 11.79 -0.30 -15.28
N LEU A 130 11.63 -0.66 -14.00
CA LEU A 130 10.46 -1.37 -13.50
C LEU A 130 9.17 -0.59 -13.77
N CYS A 131 9.11 0.67 -13.34
CA CYS A 131 7.91 1.47 -13.53
C CYS A 131 7.58 1.67 -15.02
N SER A 132 8.61 1.85 -15.86
CA SER A 132 8.45 1.98 -17.30
C SER A 132 7.96 0.68 -17.95
N ALA A 133 8.48 -0.48 -17.54
CA ALA A 133 8.04 -1.78 -18.02
C ALA A 133 6.58 -2.06 -17.64
N LEU A 134 6.16 -1.71 -16.42
CA LEU A 134 4.78 -1.88 -15.96
C LEU A 134 3.80 -0.97 -16.71
N ASP A 135 4.18 0.28 -17.01
CA ASP A 135 3.33 1.19 -17.79
C ASP A 135 3.22 0.79 -19.26
N ALA A 136 4.28 0.21 -19.84
CA ALA A 136 4.28 -0.24 -21.23
C ALA A 136 3.61 -1.61 -21.43
N ALA A 137 3.40 -2.38 -20.35
CA ALA A 137 2.84 -3.72 -20.42
C ALA A 137 1.37 -3.71 -20.85
N ASP A 138 0.96 -4.76 -21.56
CA ASP A 138 -0.46 -4.99 -21.86
C ASP A 138 -1.25 -5.14 -20.53
N PRO A 139 -2.27 -4.30 -20.27
CA PRO A 139 -3.09 -4.40 -19.07
C PRO A 139 -3.80 -5.75 -18.89
N ALA A 140 -4.00 -6.51 -19.98
CA ALA A 140 -4.58 -7.85 -19.95
C ALA A 140 -3.57 -8.96 -19.61
N LEU A 141 -2.26 -8.66 -19.65
CA LEU A 141 -1.21 -9.62 -19.34
C LEU A 141 -1.34 -10.14 -17.90
N ARG A 142 -1.30 -11.47 -17.79
CA ARG A 142 -1.14 -12.20 -16.52
C ARG A 142 0.30 -12.68 -16.45
N ALA A 143 1.14 -11.90 -15.79
CA ALA A 143 2.56 -12.16 -15.70
C ALA A 143 2.84 -13.29 -14.68
N PRO A 144 3.69 -14.27 -15.00
CA PRO A 144 3.98 -15.40 -14.12
C PRO A 144 4.64 -14.95 -12.83
N TRP A 145 4.25 -15.52 -11.69
CA TRP A 145 4.85 -15.16 -10.41
C TRP A 145 5.15 -16.41 -9.58
N PHE A 146 5.73 -16.25 -8.39
CA PHE A 146 6.05 -17.37 -7.49
C PHE A 146 4.81 -18.10 -6.94
N GLY A 147 3.62 -17.60 -7.24
CA GLY A 147 2.33 -18.22 -6.97
C GLY A 147 1.42 -18.11 -8.19
N PRO A 148 0.14 -17.74 -8.02
CA PRO A 148 -0.73 -17.47 -9.16
C PRO A 148 -0.16 -16.37 -10.07
N ASP A 149 -0.36 -16.51 -11.37
CA ASP A 149 -0.04 -15.46 -12.33
C ASP A 149 -0.76 -14.15 -11.93
N MET A 150 -0.04 -13.03 -12.01
CA MET A 150 -0.44 -11.74 -11.47
C MET A 150 -0.72 -10.74 -12.59
N GLY A 151 -1.82 -9.99 -12.50
CA GLY A 151 -2.10 -8.92 -13.45
C GLY A 151 -1.22 -7.69 -13.18
N ILE A 152 -0.92 -6.91 -14.22
CA ILE A 152 0.01 -5.76 -14.13
C ILE A 152 -0.35 -4.77 -13.02
N ARG A 153 -1.64 -4.40 -12.89
CA ARG A 153 -2.11 -3.53 -11.80
C ARG A 153 -1.77 -4.09 -10.42
N MET A 154 -2.01 -5.38 -10.20
CA MET A 154 -1.71 -6.05 -8.93
C MET A 154 -0.21 -6.16 -8.70
N MET A 155 0.58 -6.32 -9.77
CA MET A 155 2.04 -6.33 -9.66
C MET A 155 2.58 -4.97 -9.22
N ALA A 156 2.11 -3.88 -9.82
CA ALA A 156 2.45 -2.53 -9.38
C ALA A 156 2.07 -2.29 -7.91
N THR A 157 0.86 -2.70 -7.50
CA THR A 157 0.41 -2.65 -6.11
C THR A 157 1.30 -3.48 -5.17
N ALA A 158 1.67 -4.71 -5.55
CA ALA A 158 2.52 -5.57 -4.74
C ALA A 158 3.93 -4.99 -4.60
N ARG A 159 4.52 -4.45 -5.67
CA ARG A 159 5.82 -3.76 -5.60
C ARG A 159 5.76 -2.51 -4.72
N GLN A 160 4.65 -1.76 -4.76
CA GLN A 160 4.47 -0.60 -3.89
C GLN A 160 4.37 -1.03 -2.43
N MET A 161 3.60 -2.07 -2.14
CA MET A 161 3.49 -2.65 -0.80
C MET A 161 4.86 -3.12 -0.26
N GLU A 162 5.66 -3.82 -1.07
CA GLU A 162 7.01 -4.28 -0.71
C GLU A 162 7.93 -3.08 -0.40
N THR A 163 7.96 -2.09 -1.28
CA THR A 163 8.77 -0.87 -1.12
C THR A 163 8.36 -0.09 0.13
N TRP A 164 7.05 0.03 0.37
CA TRP A 164 6.51 0.76 1.51
C TRP A 164 6.81 0.05 2.84
N ALA A 165 6.57 -1.26 2.91
CA ALA A 165 6.74 -2.05 4.12
C ALA A 165 8.21 -2.16 4.54
N HIS A 166 9.10 -2.46 3.59
CA HIS A 166 10.53 -2.51 3.87
C HIS A 166 11.16 -1.13 4.00
N GLY A 167 10.62 -0.12 3.33
CA GLY A 167 10.99 1.27 3.57
C GLY A 167 10.73 1.66 5.03
N GLN A 168 9.59 1.25 5.60
CA GLN A 168 9.26 1.51 7.01
C GLN A 168 10.34 1.01 7.97
N ASP A 169 10.98 -0.14 7.68
CA ASP A 169 12.07 -0.67 8.53
C ASP A 169 13.24 0.30 8.67
N ILE A 170 13.48 1.10 7.63
CA ILE A 170 14.53 2.11 7.61
C ILE A 170 14.05 3.38 8.33
N TYR A 171 12.78 3.78 8.15
CA TYR A 171 12.19 4.86 8.96
C TYR A 171 12.28 4.54 10.46
N ASP A 172 11.97 3.29 10.84
CA ASP A 172 12.01 2.82 12.23
C ASP A 172 13.44 2.80 12.77
N LEU A 173 14.40 2.30 11.98
CA LEU A 173 15.83 2.33 12.32
C LEU A 173 16.35 3.75 12.58
N LEU A 174 15.92 4.70 11.76
CA LEU A 174 16.38 6.09 11.82
C LEU A 174 15.63 6.92 12.84
N GLN A 175 14.55 6.38 13.37
CA GLN A 175 13.69 7.09 14.28
C GLN A 175 13.14 8.38 13.67
N VAL A 176 12.64 8.31 12.43
CA VAL A 176 11.99 9.43 11.75
C VAL A 176 10.58 9.09 11.28
N THR A 177 9.65 10.03 11.46
CA THR A 177 8.26 9.85 11.05
C THR A 177 8.12 9.88 9.53
N ARG A 178 7.49 8.85 8.98
CA ARG A 178 7.15 8.75 7.57
C ARG A 178 5.92 9.60 7.24
N THR A 179 6.01 10.44 6.20
CA THR A 179 4.82 11.14 5.67
C THR A 179 4.04 10.22 4.74
N ASN A 180 2.87 9.76 5.18
CA ASN A 180 1.98 8.92 4.39
C ASN A 180 0.94 9.77 3.65
N THR A 181 0.60 9.36 2.43
CA THR A 181 -0.47 9.95 1.63
C THR A 181 -1.47 8.88 1.21
N ASP A 182 -2.56 9.29 0.56
CA ASP A 182 -3.64 8.40 0.13
C ASP A 182 -3.19 7.26 -0.81
N ARG A 183 -1.95 7.28 -1.34
CA ARG A 183 -1.35 6.16 -2.08
C ARG A 183 -1.31 4.85 -1.26
N VAL A 184 -1.36 4.93 0.08
CA VAL A 184 -1.49 3.77 0.97
C VAL A 184 -2.77 2.97 0.73
N ARG A 185 -3.77 3.54 0.04
CA ARG A 185 -5.01 2.85 -0.35
C ARG A 185 -4.73 1.57 -1.14
N ASN A 186 -3.70 1.55 -1.98
CA ASN A 186 -3.33 0.36 -2.75
C ASN A 186 -2.88 -0.79 -1.81
N ILE A 187 -2.16 -0.46 -0.74
CA ILE A 187 -1.69 -1.42 0.27
C ILE A 187 -2.87 -1.95 1.09
N CYS A 188 -3.78 -1.07 1.51
CA CYS A 188 -5.02 -1.48 2.15
C CYS A 188 -5.84 -2.41 1.24
N HIS A 189 -5.93 -2.06 -0.05
CA HIS A 189 -6.67 -2.83 -1.03
C HIS A 189 -6.10 -4.23 -1.23
N ILE A 190 -4.79 -4.39 -1.42
CA ILE A 190 -4.20 -5.73 -1.52
C ILE A 190 -4.38 -6.52 -0.21
N GLY A 191 -4.24 -5.88 0.95
CA GLY A 191 -4.56 -6.45 2.26
C GLY A 191 -5.93 -7.12 2.28
N VAL A 192 -6.99 -6.34 1.99
CA VAL A 192 -8.37 -6.84 1.92
C VAL A 192 -8.54 -7.95 0.89
N ARG A 193 -7.99 -7.79 -0.31
CA ARG A 193 -8.11 -8.79 -1.39
C ARG A 193 -7.43 -10.12 -1.06
N THR A 194 -6.45 -10.11 -0.16
CA THR A 194 -5.70 -11.29 0.28
C THR A 194 -6.16 -11.89 1.62
N MET A 195 -7.28 -11.41 2.19
CA MET A 195 -7.84 -11.97 3.43
C MET A 195 -8.03 -13.49 3.34
N GLY A 196 -8.75 -13.99 2.34
CA GLY A 196 -8.92 -15.44 2.17
C GLY A 196 -7.61 -16.20 1.93
N TRP A 197 -6.65 -15.59 1.22
CA TRP A 197 -5.33 -16.18 1.00
C TRP A 197 -4.55 -16.37 2.31
N THR A 198 -4.69 -15.46 3.27
CA THR A 198 -4.06 -15.54 4.61
C THR A 198 -4.35 -16.90 5.28
N PHE A 199 -5.59 -17.37 5.20
CA PHE A 199 -6.03 -18.64 5.79
C PHE A 199 -5.69 -19.84 4.92
N VAL A 200 -5.92 -19.74 3.60
CA VAL A 200 -5.61 -20.82 2.65
C VAL A 200 -4.12 -21.19 2.69
N ASN A 201 -3.22 -20.19 2.74
CA ASN A 201 -1.78 -20.41 2.83
C ASN A 201 -1.38 -21.16 4.12
N ARG A 202 -2.16 -21.00 5.19
CA ARG A 202 -2.00 -21.70 6.49
C ARG A 202 -2.79 -23.00 6.60
N LYS A 203 -3.50 -23.42 5.54
CA LYS A 203 -4.41 -24.58 5.56
C LYS A 203 -5.52 -24.46 6.61
N LEU A 204 -5.96 -23.24 6.87
CA LEU A 204 -7.07 -22.93 7.78
C LEU A 204 -8.37 -22.67 6.98
N PRO A 205 -9.55 -22.90 7.57
CA PRO A 205 -10.80 -22.45 6.96
C PRO A 205 -10.82 -20.92 6.86
N VAL A 206 -11.43 -20.40 5.79
CA VAL A 206 -11.62 -18.95 5.63
C VAL A 206 -12.85 -18.54 6.44
N PRO A 207 -12.73 -17.61 7.41
CA PRO A 207 -13.88 -17.13 8.18
C PRO A 207 -14.89 -16.40 7.29
N SER A 208 -16.17 -16.49 7.65
CA SER A 208 -17.27 -15.88 6.92
C SER A 208 -18.29 -15.29 7.90
N PRO A 209 -18.89 -14.13 7.60
CA PRO A 209 -18.66 -13.29 6.42
C PRO A 209 -17.30 -12.58 6.46
N ALA A 210 -16.83 -12.11 5.30
CA ALA A 210 -15.66 -11.24 5.26
C ALA A 210 -15.98 -9.94 6.04
N PRO A 211 -15.10 -9.48 6.95
CA PRO A 211 -15.36 -8.28 7.74
C PRO A 211 -15.57 -7.04 6.87
N HIS A 212 -16.49 -6.16 7.28
CA HIS A 212 -16.54 -4.80 6.80
C HIS A 212 -15.24 -4.08 7.19
N VAL A 213 -14.59 -3.41 6.25
CA VAL A 213 -13.37 -2.65 6.52
C VAL A 213 -13.65 -1.19 6.26
N ARG A 214 -13.52 -0.34 7.29
CA ARG A 214 -13.81 1.10 7.27
C ARG A 214 -12.59 1.88 7.74
N LEU A 215 -11.80 2.41 6.82
CA LEU A 215 -10.52 3.05 7.13
C LEU A 215 -10.55 4.55 6.86
N THR A 216 -9.93 5.34 7.73
CA THR A 216 -9.70 6.76 7.52
C THR A 216 -8.36 6.96 6.81
N ALA A 217 -8.39 7.59 5.64
CA ALA A 217 -7.22 7.92 4.85
C ALA A 217 -6.37 9.02 5.51
N PRO A 218 -5.09 9.18 5.12
CA PRO A 218 -4.30 10.35 5.49
C PRO A 218 -4.96 11.69 5.16
N SER A 219 -5.76 11.77 4.09
CA SER A 219 -6.57 12.96 3.75
C SER A 219 -7.80 13.18 4.64
N GLY A 220 -8.15 12.24 5.51
CA GLY A 220 -9.40 12.20 6.28
C GLY A 220 -10.58 11.57 5.54
N THR A 221 -10.40 11.19 4.26
CA THR A 221 -11.45 10.48 3.50
C THR A 221 -11.69 9.10 4.08
N VAL A 222 -12.95 8.69 4.25
CA VAL A 222 -13.29 7.32 4.68
C VAL A 222 -13.35 6.40 3.47
N TRP A 223 -12.67 5.26 3.54
CA TRP A 223 -12.72 4.18 2.56
C TRP A 223 -13.39 2.96 3.15
N THR A 224 -14.22 2.30 2.35
CA THR A 224 -14.90 1.07 2.75
C THR A 224 -14.65 -0.08 1.79
N TRP A 225 -14.60 -1.30 2.33
CA TRP A 225 -14.58 -2.55 1.58
C TRP A 225 -15.53 -3.58 2.21
N ASN A 226 -15.96 -4.54 1.38
CA ASN A 226 -16.91 -5.60 1.71
C ASN A 226 -18.30 -5.06 2.13
N ASP A 227 -19.24 -5.96 2.37
CA ASP A 227 -20.61 -5.60 2.76
C ASP A 227 -20.60 -4.92 4.13
N ALA A 228 -21.47 -3.92 4.30
CA ALA A 228 -21.57 -3.17 5.55
C ALA A 228 -22.02 -4.09 6.69
N SER A 229 -21.30 -4.06 7.80
CA SER A 229 -21.59 -4.80 9.02
C SER A 229 -20.95 -4.09 10.21
N GLU A 230 -21.70 -3.97 11.31
CA GLU A 230 -21.15 -3.52 12.59
C GLU A 230 -20.76 -4.73 13.47
N ASP A 231 -21.28 -5.93 13.18
CA ASP A 231 -20.98 -7.17 13.92
C ASP A 231 -19.62 -7.78 13.55
N HIS A 232 -19.16 -7.51 12.31
CA HIS A 232 -17.88 -7.95 11.78
C HIS A 232 -17.18 -6.76 11.12
N LEU A 233 -16.42 -6.00 11.90
CA LEU A 233 -15.90 -4.69 11.51
C LEU A 233 -14.41 -4.56 11.84
N ILE A 234 -13.66 -3.96 10.92
CA ILE A 234 -12.33 -3.42 11.18
C ILE A 234 -12.40 -1.92 10.86
N GLU A 235 -12.14 -1.08 11.84
CA GLU A 235 -12.20 0.37 11.71
C GLU A 235 -10.98 1.07 12.30
N GLY A 236 -10.51 2.14 11.65
CA GLY A 236 -9.46 3.00 12.19
C GLY A 236 -8.61 3.65 11.11
N ASP A 237 -7.33 3.88 11.42
CA ASP A 237 -6.38 4.53 10.53
C ASP A 237 -5.91 3.60 9.40
N ALA A 238 -5.88 4.10 8.16
CA ALA A 238 -5.49 3.30 7.00
C ALA A 238 -4.01 2.88 7.01
N VAL A 239 -3.13 3.69 7.58
CA VAL A 239 -1.69 3.39 7.69
C VAL A 239 -1.46 2.30 8.73
N GLU A 240 -2.14 2.36 9.87
CA GLU A 240 -2.10 1.28 10.87
C GLU A 240 -2.59 -0.05 10.29
N PHE A 241 -3.71 -0.03 9.55
CA PHE A 241 -4.20 -1.23 8.85
C PHE A 241 -3.18 -1.77 7.85
N ALA A 242 -2.56 -0.89 7.04
CA ALA A 242 -1.50 -1.27 6.11
C ALA A 242 -0.30 -1.91 6.83
N HIS A 243 0.10 -1.41 8.01
CA HIS A 243 1.15 -2.03 8.81
C HIS A 243 0.77 -3.42 9.31
N VAL A 244 -0.47 -3.65 9.75
CA VAL A 244 -0.90 -4.97 10.23
C VAL A 244 -0.90 -5.99 9.10
N VAL A 245 -1.50 -5.67 7.94
CA VAL A 245 -1.61 -6.63 6.84
C VAL A 245 -0.27 -6.95 6.16
N THR A 246 0.70 -6.04 6.26
CA THR A 246 2.09 -6.24 5.82
C THR A 246 2.98 -6.83 6.91
N GLN A 247 2.44 -7.10 8.11
CA GLN A 247 3.17 -7.55 9.30
C GLN A 247 4.29 -6.59 9.75
N GLY A 248 4.16 -5.29 9.42
CA GLY A 248 5.03 -4.22 9.90
C GLY A 248 4.82 -3.87 11.38
N ARG A 249 3.61 -4.10 11.90
CA ARG A 249 3.23 -3.89 13.31
C ARG A 249 2.36 -5.05 13.78
N ASN A 250 2.35 -5.31 15.09
CA ASN A 250 1.34 -6.18 15.68
C ASN A 250 0.01 -5.41 15.76
N ILE A 251 -1.13 -6.10 15.64
CA ILE A 251 -2.45 -5.48 15.81
C ILE A 251 -2.61 -4.78 17.17
N THR A 252 -1.98 -5.30 18.23
CA THR A 252 -2.01 -4.70 19.58
C THR A 252 -1.23 -3.40 19.69
N ASP A 253 -0.38 -3.10 18.72
CA ASP A 253 0.42 -1.87 18.66
C ASP A 253 -0.30 -0.78 17.84
N THR A 254 -1.59 -0.97 17.53
CA THR A 254 -2.41 -0.05 16.74
C THR A 254 -3.65 0.37 17.50
N HIS A 255 -4.35 1.38 16.98
CA HIS A 255 -5.63 1.86 17.48
C HIS A 255 -6.81 1.35 16.65
N LEU A 256 -6.59 0.31 15.83
CA LEU A 256 -7.65 -0.30 15.05
C LEU A 256 -8.68 -0.95 15.98
N THR A 257 -9.95 -0.62 15.76
CA THR A 257 -11.07 -1.31 16.35
C THR A 257 -11.36 -2.57 15.53
N VAL A 258 -11.34 -3.73 16.18
CA VAL A 258 -11.60 -5.02 15.55
C VAL A 258 -12.77 -5.67 16.28
N ASN A 259 -13.91 -5.81 15.59
CA ASN A 259 -15.12 -6.40 16.13
C ASN A 259 -15.51 -7.68 15.36
N GLY A 260 -15.92 -8.71 16.10
CA GLY A 260 -16.34 -9.99 15.55
C GLY A 260 -15.19 -10.99 15.33
N GLU A 261 -15.55 -12.27 15.39
CA GLU A 261 -14.62 -13.40 15.29
C GLU A 261 -13.85 -13.42 13.94
N PRO A 262 -14.49 -13.30 12.77
CA PRO A 262 -13.76 -13.24 11.48
C PRO A 262 -12.71 -12.12 11.40
N ALA A 263 -13.01 -10.94 11.96
CA ALA A 263 -12.11 -9.80 11.97
C ALA A 263 -10.92 -10.03 12.92
N THR A 264 -11.21 -10.56 14.10
CA THR A 264 -10.21 -10.89 15.13
C THR A 264 -9.23 -11.94 14.63
N GLU A 265 -9.77 -13.03 14.07
CA GLU A 265 -8.95 -14.10 13.50
C GLU A 265 -8.08 -13.58 12.37
N TRP A 266 -8.61 -12.76 11.47
CA TRP A 266 -7.81 -12.25 10.36
C TRP A 266 -6.70 -11.31 10.82
N MET A 267 -6.99 -10.33 11.67
CA MET A 267 -5.98 -9.37 12.13
C MET A 267 -4.88 -10.01 12.98
N ALA A 268 -5.14 -11.15 13.61
CA ALA A 268 -4.13 -11.90 14.36
C ALA A 268 -3.04 -12.53 13.48
N ILE A 269 -3.31 -12.80 12.19
CA ILE A 269 -2.41 -13.54 11.30
C ILE A 269 -2.27 -12.94 9.90
N ALA A 270 -2.73 -11.70 9.70
CA ALA A 270 -2.82 -11.06 8.39
C ALA A 270 -1.49 -11.15 7.61
N GLN A 271 -1.59 -11.43 6.31
CA GLN A 271 -0.44 -11.50 5.41
C GLN A 271 -0.88 -11.19 3.99
N CYS A 272 -0.39 -10.08 3.43
CA CYS A 272 -0.69 -9.67 2.05
C CYS A 272 0.45 -9.84 1.05
N PHE A 273 1.53 -10.51 1.44
CA PHE A 273 2.70 -10.80 0.59
C PHE A 273 2.83 -12.30 0.26
N ALA A 274 3.53 -12.59 -0.83
CA ALA A 274 3.75 -13.96 -1.31
C ALA A 274 4.80 -14.69 -0.45
N GLY A 275 4.68 -16.02 -0.38
CA GLY A 275 5.59 -16.88 0.37
C GLY A 275 4.85 -17.82 1.33
N PRO A 276 5.60 -18.65 2.09
CA PRO A 276 5.00 -19.47 3.14
C PRO A 276 4.34 -18.58 4.22
N PRO A 277 3.54 -19.18 5.12
CA PRO A 277 3.02 -18.48 6.27
C PRO A 277 4.13 -17.89 7.15
N GLU A 278 4.00 -16.61 7.47
CA GLU A 278 4.87 -15.91 8.42
C GLU A 278 4.07 -15.49 9.66
N THR A 279 4.68 -15.54 10.84
CA THR A 279 4.06 -15.03 12.07
C THR A 279 4.25 -13.51 12.12
N PRO A 280 3.19 -12.72 12.39
CA PRO A 280 3.33 -11.29 12.70
C PRO A 280 4.34 -11.03 13.82
N PRO A 281 4.92 -9.82 13.92
CA PRO A 281 5.84 -9.48 15.01
C PRO A 281 5.15 -9.59 16.37
N GLU A 282 5.93 -9.88 17.41
CA GLU A 282 5.41 -9.84 18.78
C GLU A 282 5.02 -8.40 19.17
N PRO A 283 4.06 -8.22 20.10
CA PRO A 283 3.68 -6.90 20.61
C PRO A 283 4.89 -6.07 21.04
N GLY A 284 4.97 -4.82 20.57
CA GLY A 284 6.05 -3.89 20.88
C GLY A 284 7.36 -4.11 20.11
N GLN A 285 7.51 -5.20 19.35
CA GLN A 285 8.79 -5.54 18.70
C GLN A 285 9.17 -4.55 17.59
N ARG A 286 8.17 -4.00 16.89
CA ARG A 286 8.37 -3.10 15.74
C ARG A 286 7.61 -1.80 15.89
N SER A 287 7.25 -1.36 17.10
CA SER A 287 6.34 -0.22 17.31
C SER A 287 7.02 1.14 17.59
N TRP A 288 8.23 1.34 17.05
CA TRP A 288 8.85 2.66 17.09
C TRP A 288 8.07 3.66 16.22
#